data_AF-A0A5N6Q8Q5-F1
#
_entry.id   AF-A0A5N6Q8Q5-F1
#
_cell.length_a   1.000
_cell.length_b   1.000
_cell.length_c   1.000
_cell.angle_alpha   90.00
_cell.angle_beta   90.00
_cell.angle_gamma   90.00
#
_symmetry.space_group_name_H-M   'P 1'
#
loop_
_entity.id
_entity.type
_entity.pdbx_description
1 polymer ?
#
loop_
_entity_poly.entity_id
_entity_poly.type
_entity_poly.pdbx_seq_one_letter_code
_entity_poly.pdbx_strand_id
1 'polypeptide(L)'
;MGNAASFSFIGCEKHGLRDLLNDDVILSISIRAQATSKKVITKEEWEKKLNDVKIRKEDMNKLVMNFLVTEGYVDAAEKFRMESGTEPDIDLATITDRMAVKKAVQCGNVEDAIEKVNDLNPELFFHLQQQRLIELIRNGKVEEALEFAQEELAPRGEENQSFLEELEKTVALLAFEDVSNCPVGELLDISQRLKTASEVNAAILTSQSHEKAPPMIPLLATITTLDLAMEW
;
A
#
# COMPACT_ATOMS: atom_id res chain seq x y z
N MET A 1 31.81 -62.12 31.31
CA MET A 1 30.73 -61.43 32.05
C MET A 1 29.74 -60.96 30.99
N GLY A 2 28.60 -61.58 30.71
CA GLY A 2 27.74 -62.41 31.55
C GLY A 2 26.40 -61.69 31.71
N ASN A 3 25.38 -62.14 30.95
CA ASN A 3 23.93 -62.16 31.24
C ASN A 3 23.17 -60.84 31.56
N ALA A 4 21.88 -60.68 31.27
CA ALA A 4 20.84 -61.47 30.61
C ALA A 4 19.61 -60.55 30.37
N ALA A 5 18.75 -60.99 29.44
CA ALA A 5 17.28 -60.99 29.50
C ALA A 5 16.52 -59.73 30.01
N SER A 6 15.78 -59.04 29.14
CA SER A 6 14.35 -59.27 28.85
C SER A 6 13.40 -58.58 29.83
N PHE A 7 12.62 -57.61 29.33
CA PHE A 7 11.20 -57.50 29.68
C PHE A 7 10.41 -57.03 28.46
N SER A 8 9.54 -57.92 28.01
CA SER A 8 8.56 -57.76 26.95
C SER A 8 7.22 -57.28 27.51
N PHE A 9 6.56 -56.35 26.82
CA PHE A 9 5.09 -56.19 26.82
C PHE A 9 4.70 -55.60 25.44
N ILE A 10 4.36 -56.47 24.47
CA ILE A 10 3.00 -56.72 23.96
C ILE A 10 2.50 -55.66 22.96
N GLY A 11 2.57 -56.03 21.68
CA GLY A 11 1.49 -55.89 20.69
C GLY A 11 1.01 -54.50 20.29
N CYS A 12 1.56 -53.96 19.20
CA CYS A 12 0.76 -53.22 18.21
C CYS A 12 1.54 -53.15 16.89
N GLU A 13 1.21 -54.04 15.94
CA GLU A 13 1.53 -53.82 14.53
C GLU A 13 0.87 -52.51 14.09
N LYS A 14 1.68 -51.54 13.65
CA LYS A 14 1.17 -50.38 12.91
C LYS A 14 1.92 -50.26 11.60
N HIS A 15 1.41 -51.02 10.62
CA HIS A 15 1.23 -50.51 9.28
C HIS A 15 0.72 -49.04 9.34
N GLY A 16 1.41 -48.12 8.67
CA GLY A 16 1.04 -46.69 8.65
C GLY A 16 2.27 -45.85 8.30
N LEU A 17 2.42 -45.39 7.07
CA LEU A 17 1.68 -44.23 6.55
C LEU A 17 1.18 -44.40 5.10
N ARG A 18 1.54 -45.49 4.42
CA ARG A 18 1.10 -45.73 3.03
C ARG A 18 -0.36 -46.19 2.92
N ASP A 19 -0.89 -46.83 3.96
CA ASP A 19 -2.26 -47.38 3.98
C ASP A 19 -3.33 -46.37 4.44
N LEU A 20 -2.95 -45.12 4.74
CA LEU A 20 -3.87 -44.02 5.12
C LEU A 20 -4.19 -43.07 3.96
N LEU A 21 -3.58 -43.28 2.81
CA LEU A 21 -3.87 -42.53 1.60
C LEU A 21 -4.70 -43.44 0.68
N ASN A 22 -6.02 -43.40 0.84
CA ASN A 22 -6.92 -44.02 -0.15
C ASN A 22 -6.68 -43.39 -1.52
N ASP A 23 -6.91 -44.15 -2.59
CA ASP A 23 -6.75 -43.69 -3.97
C ASP A 23 -7.52 -42.38 -4.24
N ASP A 24 -8.64 -42.13 -3.56
CA ASP A 24 -9.39 -40.87 -3.60
C ASP A 24 -8.62 -39.67 -3.02
N VAL A 25 -7.82 -39.88 -1.97
CA VAL A 25 -6.99 -38.82 -1.37
C VAL A 25 -5.81 -38.52 -2.31
N ILE A 26 -5.19 -39.54 -2.88
CA ILE A 26 -4.14 -39.38 -3.92
C ILE A 26 -4.72 -38.67 -5.15
N LEU A 27 -5.93 -39.04 -5.58
CA LEU A 27 -6.62 -38.44 -6.72
C LEU A 27 -7.01 -36.99 -6.43
N SER A 28 -7.50 -36.66 -5.23
CA SER A 28 -7.83 -35.28 -4.84
C SER A 28 -6.60 -34.38 -4.70
N ILE A 29 -5.46 -34.92 -4.24
CA ILE A 29 -4.17 -34.22 -4.23
C ILE A 29 -3.67 -33.99 -5.67
N SER A 30 -3.80 -34.99 -6.55
CA SER A 30 -3.45 -34.87 -7.98
C SER A 30 -4.33 -33.87 -8.72
N ILE A 31 -5.65 -33.84 -8.44
CA ILE A 31 -6.60 -32.87 -8.97
C ILE A 31 -6.29 -31.45 -8.45
N ARG A 32 -5.96 -31.28 -7.16
CA ARG A 32 -5.52 -29.98 -6.61
C ARG A 32 -4.17 -29.51 -7.17
N ALA A 33 -3.25 -30.43 -7.44
CA ALA A 33 -1.98 -30.13 -8.10
C ALA A 33 -2.19 -29.75 -9.58
N GLN A 34 -3.14 -30.39 -10.28
CA GLN A 34 -3.54 -29.99 -11.64
C GLN A 34 -4.29 -28.65 -11.68
N ALA A 35 -5.03 -28.31 -10.61
CA ALA A 35 -5.69 -27.01 -10.46
C ALA A 35 -4.70 -25.84 -10.23
N THR A 36 -3.42 -26.13 -10.01
CA THR A 36 -2.34 -25.14 -9.86
C THR A 36 -1.24 -25.31 -10.89
N SER A 37 -1.55 -25.87 -12.07
CA SER A 37 -0.65 -25.78 -13.21
C SER A 37 -0.59 -24.31 -13.66
N LYS A 38 0.45 -23.58 -13.23
CA LYS A 38 0.77 -22.26 -13.76
C LYS A 38 0.85 -22.39 -15.28
N LYS A 39 -0.08 -21.77 -16.00
CA LYS A 39 -0.06 -21.74 -17.47
C LYS A 39 1.23 -21.03 -17.91
N VAL A 40 2.21 -21.81 -18.36
CA VAL A 40 3.43 -21.28 -18.97
C VAL A 40 3.04 -20.83 -20.37
N ILE A 41 3.03 -19.51 -20.59
CA ILE A 41 2.81 -18.90 -21.90
C ILE A 41 4.19 -18.65 -22.51
N THR A 42 4.43 -19.13 -23.72
CA THR A 42 5.70 -18.86 -24.42
C THR A 42 5.75 -17.42 -24.91
N LYS A 43 6.96 -16.89 -25.16
CA LYS A 43 7.16 -15.52 -25.65
C LYS A 43 6.37 -15.25 -26.93
N GLU A 44 6.41 -16.16 -27.90
CA GLU A 44 5.70 -16.04 -29.17
C GLU A 44 4.17 -16.01 -28.99
N GLU A 45 3.65 -16.81 -28.05
CA GLU A 45 2.23 -16.81 -27.72
C GLU A 45 1.79 -15.53 -27.00
N TRP A 46 2.67 -14.97 -26.15
CA TRP A 46 2.42 -13.70 -25.48
C TRP A 46 2.45 -12.52 -26.46
N GLU A 47 3.45 -12.47 -27.35
CA GLU A 47 3.53 -11.45 -28.41
C GLU A 47 2.33 -11.50 -29.36
N LYS A 48 1.88 -12.71 -29.72
CA LYS A 48 0.67 -12.88 -30.52
C LYS A 48 -0.57 -12.35 -29.79
N LYS A 49 -0.73 -12.68 -28.51
CA LYS A 49 -1.85 -12.19 -27.69
C LYS A 49 -1.79 -10.68 -27.52
N LEU A 50 -0.60 -10.11 -27.30
CA LEU A 50 -0.39 -8.67 -27.16
C LEU A 50 -0.76 -7.93 -28.45
N ASN A 51 -0.37 -8.45 -29.61
CA ASN A 51 -0.73 -7.87 -30.90
C ASN A 51 -2.23 -7.96 -31.21
N ASP A 52 -2.92 -8.98 -30.68
CA ASP A 52 -4.37 -9.12 -30.80
C ASP A 52 -5.15 -8.18 -29.86
N VAL A 53 -4.51 -7.59 -28.84
CA VAL A 53 -5.15 -6.63 -27.92
C VAL A 53 -5.37 -5.30 -28.65
N LYS A 54 -6.63 -4.98 -28.91
CA LYS A 54 -7.03 -3.69 -29.48
C LYS A 54 -7.33 -2.69 -28.38
N ILE A 55 -6.37 -1.81 -28.09
CA ILE A 55 -6.57 -0.67 -27.19
C ILE A 55 -7.24 0.45 -27.98
N ARG A 56 -8.37 0.95 -27.49
CA ARG A 56 -9.06 2.08 -28.12
C ARG A 56 -8.36 3.38 -27.75
N LYS A 57 -8.29 4.33 -28.67
CA LYS A 57 -7.68 5.63 -28.43
C LYS A 57 -8.38 6.37 -27.30
N GLU A 58 -9.69 6.21 -27.18
CA GLU A 58 -10.51 6.81 -26.13
C GLU A 58 -10.13 6.30 -24.74
N ASP A 59 -9.84 5.00 -24.61
CA ASP A 59 -9.44 4.40 -23.33
C ASP A 59 -8.05 4.89 -22.91
N MET A 60 -7.13 5.03 -23.86
CA MET A 60 -5.81 5.62 -23.62
C MET A 60 -5.91 7.10 -23.26
N ASN A 61 -6.76 7.87 -23.94
CA ASN A 61 -6.94 9.28 -23.63
C ASN A 61 -7.53 9.48 -22.22
N LYS A 62 -8.51 8.65 -21.82
CA LYS A 62 -9.04 8.66 -20.45
C LYS A 62 -7.95 8.34 -19.43
N LEU A 63 -7.08 7.38 -19.73
CA LEU A 63 -5.97 7.03 -18.85
C LEU A 63 -5.00 8.21 -18.67
N VAL A 64 -4.61 8.85 -19.77
CA VAL A 64 -3.74 10.04 -19.73
C VAL A 64 -4.41 11.19 -18.99
N MET A 65 -5.69 11.44 -19.26
CA MET A 65 -6.45 12.49 -18.55
C MET A 65 -6.49 12.23 -17.05
N ASN A 66 -6.82 11.00 -16.63
CA ASN A 66 -6.83 10.62 -15.22
C ASN A 66 -5.46 10.80 -14.57
N PHE A 67 -4.37 10.45 -15.25
CA PHE A 67 -3.02 10.67 -14.74
C PHE A 67 -2.71 12.16 -14.54
N LEU A 68 -2.98 12.99 -15.55
CA LEU A 68 -2.70 14.44 -15.50
C LEU A 68 -3.48 15.10 -14.36
N VAL A 69 -4.74 14.69 -14.20
CA VAL A 69 -5.60 15.12 -13.11
C VAL A 69 -5.06 14.64 -11.77
N THR A 70 -4.79 13.35 -11.60
CA THR A 70 -4.35 12.72 -10.34
C THR A 70 -3.00 13.27 -9.86
N GLU A 71 -2.04 13.50 -10.76
CA GLU A 71 -0.76 14.11 -10.41
C GLU A 71 -0.82 15.64 -10.28
N GLY A 72 -1.93 16.25 -10.69
CA GLY A 72 -2.19 17.67 -10.53
C GLY A 72 -1.56 18.57 -11.59
N TYR A 73 -1.29 18.03 -12.77
CA TYR A 73 -0.80 18.77 -13.92
C TYR A 73 -1.95 19.54 -14.61
N VAL A 74 -2.49 20.56 -13.96
CA VAL A 74 -3.68 21.31 -14.40
C VAL A 74 -3.53 21.87 -15.82
N ASP A 75 -2.42 22.56 -16.11
CA ASP A 75 -2.16 23.16 -17.43
C ASP A 75 -2.08 22.10 -18.54
N ALA A 76 -1.52 20.93 -18.22
CA ALA A 76 -1.40 19.83 -19.15
C ALA A 76 -2.75 19.14 -19.35
N ALA A 77 -3.53 18.94 -18.28
CA ALA A 77 -4.89 18.39 -18.35
C ALA A 77 -5.79 19.28 -19.22
N GLU A 78 -5.70 20.60 -19.08
CA GLU A 78 -6.49 21.56 -19.86
C GLU A 78 -6.15 21.52 -21.35
N LYS A 79 -4.86 21.54 -21.70
CA LYS A 79 -4.41 21.40 -23.09
C LYS A 79 -4.81 20.04 -23.66
N PHE A 80 -4.63 18.97 -22.88
CA PHE A 80 -4.99 17.63 -23.29
C PHE A 80 -6.49 17.48 -23.52
N ARG A 81 -7.33 18.13 -22.70
CA ARG A 81 -8.79 18.21 -22.91
C ARG A 81 -9.11 18.85 -24.26
N MET A 82 -8.53 20.02 -24.56
CA MET A 82 -8.78 20.74 -25.80
C MET A 82 -8.39 19.93 -27.05
N GLU A 83 -7.28 19.20 -26.99
CA GLU A 83 -6.76 18.42 -28.12
C GLU A 83 -7.47 17.07 -28.29
N SER A 84 -7.77 16.38 -27.18
CA SER A 84 -8.32 15.02 -27.20
C SER A 84 -9.84 14.96 -27.14
N GLY A 85 -10.51 16.05 -26.74
CA GLY A 85 -11.95 16.09 -26.44
C GLY A 85 -12.35 15.23 -25.24
N THR A 86 -11.38 14.78 -24.43
CA THR A 86 -11.64 13.95 -23.24
C THR A 86 -11.88 14.85 -22.05
N GLU A 87 -13.07 14.76 -21.45
CA GLU A 87 -13.39 15.51 -20.23
C GLU A 87 -12.81 14.82 -18.98
N PRO A 88 -12.33 15.59 -17.99
CA PRO A 88 -11.93 15.05 -16.69
C PRO A 88 -13.15 14.69 -15.82
N ASP A 89 -13.00 13.67 -14.98
CA ASP A 89 -14.06 13.23 -14.06
C ASP A 89 -14.23 14.17 -12.84
N ILE A 90 -13.20 14.97 -12.54
CA ILE A 90 -13.22 15.97 -11.47
C ILE A 90 -13.03 17.37 -12.06
N ASP A 91 -13.57 18.36 -11.36
CA ASP A 91 -13.37 19.76 -11.72
C ASP A 91 -11.88 20.13 -11.59
N LEU A 92 -11.31 20.67 -12.66
CA LEU A 92 -9.91 21.11 -12.68
C LEU A 92 -9.64 22.21 -11.63
N ALA A 93 -10.67 22.96 -11.22
CA ALA A 93 -10.55 23.96 -10.16
C ALA A 93 -10.17 23.35 -8.80
N THR A 94 -10.68 22.16 -8.46
CA THR A 94 -10.43 21.51 -7.16
C THR A 94 -9.05 20.85 -7.08
N ILE A 95 -8.38 20.67 -8.21
CA ILE A 95 -7.02 20.13 -8.28
C ILE A 95 -6.04 21.03 -7.53
N THR A 96 -6.18 22.36 -7.67
CA THR A 96 -5.25 23.32 -7.07
C THR A 96 -5.22 23.20 -5.55
N ASP A 97 -6.39 23.09 -4.92
CA ASP A 97 -6.52 22.98 -3.47
C ASP A 97 -5.89 21.67 -2.97
N ARG A 98 -6.19 20.55 -3.64
CA ARG A 98 -5.58 19.25 -3.33
C ARG A 98 -4.05 19.28 -3.48
N MET A 99 -3.55 19.89 -4.55
CA MET A 99 -2.10 19.99 -4.77
C MET A 99 -1.42 20.88 -3.74
N ALA A 100 -2.10 21.91 -3.25
CA ALA A 100 -1.61 22.72 -2.15
C ALA A 100 -1.48 21.89 -0.86
N VAL A 101 -2.43 21.00 -0.57
CA VAL A 101 -2.37 20.07 0.57
C VAL A 101 -1.22 19.05 0.38
N LYS A 102 -1.15 18.38 -0.77
CA LYS A 102 -0.07 17.42 -1.08
C LYS A 102 1.31 18.07 -0.90
N LYS A 103 1.47 19.29 -1.40
CA LYS A 103 2.73 20.05 -1.27
C LYS A 103 3.04 20.45 0.17
N ALA A 104 2.03 20.86 0.94
CA ALA A 104 2.20 21.21 2.35
C ALA A 104 2.78 20.02 3.15
N VAL A 105 2.22 18.81 2.96
CA VAL A 105 2.73 17.58 3.58
C VAL A 105 4.16 17.26 3.12
N GLN A 106 4.46 17.37 1.83
CA GLN A 106 5.81 17.12 1.30
C GLN A 106 6.87 18.08 1.87
N CYS A 107 6.50 19.34 2.10
CA CYS A 107 7.37 20.34 2.68
C CYS A 107 7.52 20.20 4.21
N GLY A 108 6.71 19.36 4.87
CA GLY A 108 6.69 19.23 6.33
C GLY A 108 5.79 20.26 7.03
N ASN A 109 5.01 21.05 6.28
CA ASN A 109 4.01 21.98 6.82
C ASN A 109 2.69 21.22 7.02
N VAL A 110 2.67 20.28 7.95
CA VAL A 110 1.53 19.38 8.14
C VAL A 110 0.32 20.11 8.75
N GLU A 111 0.56 21.13 9.57
CA GLU A 111 -0.48 21.98 10.15
C GLU A 111 -1.31 22.69 9.07
N ASP A 112 -0.65 23.28 8.05
CA ASP A 112 -1.33 23.91 6.90
C ASP A 112 -2.16 22.89 6.12
N ALA A 113 -1.70 21.63 6.06
CA ALA A 113 -2.43 20.55 5.43
C ALA A 113 -3.67 20.16 6.24
N ILE A 114 -3.57 20.08 7.57
CA ILE A 114 -4.70 19.73 8.45
C ILE A 114 -5.80 20.80 8.38
N GLU A 115 -5.45 22.08 8.44
CA GLU A 115 -6.44 23.19 8.37
C GLU A 115 -7.24 23.17 7.06
N LYS A 116 -6.57 22.83 5.95
CA LYS A 116 -7.19 22.78 4.62
C LYS A 116 -8.07 21.56 4.40
N VAL A 117 -8.00 20.55 5.27
CA VAL A 117 -8.76 19.33 5.08
C VAL A 117 -9.63 19.05 6.30
N ASN A 118 -10.70 19.83 6.38
CA ASN A 118 -11.65 19.85 7.50
C ASN A 118 -12.61 18.64 7.54
N ASP A 119 -12.78 17.91 6.42
CA ASP A 119 -13.76 16.82 6.26
C ASP A 119 -13.10 15.47 5.89
N LEU A 120 -11.92 15.16 6.44
CA LEU A 120 -11.24 13.89 6.15
C LEU A 120 -11.85 12.70 6.89
N ASN A 121 -11.77 11.54 6.23
CA ASN A 121 -11.91 10.23 6.88
C ASN A 121 -11.02 10.17 8.15
N PRO A 122 -11.55 9.72 9.31
CA PRO A 122 -10.79 9.55 10.56
C PRO A 122 -9.42 8.85 10.41
N GLU A 123 -9.32 7.86 9.52
CA GLU A 123 -8.07 7.13 9.25
C GLU A 123 -7.00 8.04 8.62
N LEU A 124 -7.38 8.88 7.66
CA LEU A 124 -6.42 9.80 7.05
C LEU A 124 -6.00 10.91 8.01
N PHE A 125 -6.93 11.37 8.85
CA PHE A 125 -6.62 12.34 9.88
C PHE A 125 -5.56 11.79 10.87
N PHE A 126 -5.64 10.50 11.22
CA PHE A 126 -4.63 9.87 12.06
C PHE A 126 -3.24 9.91 11.41
N HIS A 127 -3.11 9.51 10.14
CA HIS A 127 -1.81 9.54 9.45
C HIS A 127 -1.23 10.95 9.28
N LEU A 128 -2.08 11.97 9.08
CA LEU A 128 -1.63 13.37 9.10
C LEU A 128 -1.11 13.79 10.48
N GLN A 129 -1.84 13.48 11.55
CA GLN A 129 -1.40 13.80 12.91
C GLN A 129 -0.14 13.02 13.30
N GLN A 130 0.00 11.78 12.87
CA GLN A 130 1.23 11.00 13.04
C GLN A 130 2.41 11.64 12.29
N GLN A 131 2.20 12.12 11.05
CA GLN A 131 3.23 12.85 10.32
C GLN A 131 3.62 14.14 11.04
N ARG A 132 2.67 14.85 11.65
CA ARG A 132 2.94 16.02 12.49
C ARG A 132 3.82 15.66 13.70
N LEU A 133 3.52 14.55 14.38
CA LEU A 133 4.37 14.03 15.47
C LEU A 133 5.80 13.75 14.98
N ILE A 134 5.94 13.12 13.82
CA ILE A 134 7.24 12.87 13.17
C ILE A 134 8.00 14.19 12.92
N GLU A 135 7.32 15.25 12.46
CA GLU A 135 7.97 16.56 12.27
C GLU A 135 8.40 17.23 13.59
N LEU A 136 7.61 17.09 14.66
CA LEU A 136 8.01 17.58 16.00
C LEU A 136 9.28 16.86 16.49
N ILE A 137 9.33 15.54 16.33
CA ILE A 137 10.50 14.71 16.68
C ILE A 137 11.71 15.13 15.84
N ARG A 138 11.54 15.29 14.51
CA ARG A 138 12.61 15.71 13.60
C ARG A 138 13.19 17.09 13.95
N ASN A 139 12.36 17.99 14.46
CA ASN A 139 12.77 19.33 14.89
C ASN A 139 13.35 19.36 16.32
N GLY A 140 13.47 18.21 17.00
CA GLY A 140 14.01 18.11 18.35
C GLY A 140 13.08 18.64 19.45
N LYS A 141 11.79 18.87 19.12
CA LYS A 141 10.78 19.39 20.05
C LYS A 141 10.16 18.27 20.87
N VAL A 142 10.98 17.61 21.69
CA VAL A 142 10.59 16.38 22.41
C VAL A 142 9.42 16.59 23.36
N GLU A 143 9.41 17.69 24.12
CA GLU A 143 8.33 17.99 25.07
C GLU A 143 6.99 18.21 24.34
N GLU A 144 6.98 19.05 23.30
CA GLU A 144 5.79 19.30 22.47
C GLU A 144 5.31 18.00 21.78
N ALA A 145 6.23 17.16 21.30
CA ALA A 145 5.91 15.88 20.68
C ALA A 145 5.22 14.92 21.65
N LEU A 146 5.70 14.85 22.89
CA LEU A 146 5.16 13.95 23.91
C LEU A 146 3.77 14.40 24.38
N GLU A 147 3.59 15.71 24.62
CA GLU A 147 2.29 16.29 24.97
C GLU A 147 1.27 16.03 23.85
N PHE A 148 1.65 16.33 22.60
CA PHE A 148 0.79 16.10 21.44
C PHE A 148 0.41 14.61 21.26
N ALA A 149 1.36 13.69 21.43
CA ALA A 149 1.09 12.26 21.32
C ALA A 149 0.05 11.79 22.38
N GLN A 150 0.13 12.34 23.60
CA GLN A 150 -0.78 11.99 24.70
C GLN A 150 -2.18 12.58 24.51
N GLU A 151 -2.28 13.84 24.09
CA GLU A 151 -3.57 14.53 23.99
C GLU A 151 -4.37 14.14 22.74
N GLU A 152 -3.69 13.98 21.60
CA GLU A 152 -4.36 13.89 20.29
C GLU A 152 -4.35 12.48 19.69
N LEU A 153 -3.25 11.73 19.86
CA LEU A 153 -3.04 10.43 19.22
C LEU A 153 -3.38 9.24 20.13
N ALA A 154 -3.09 9.32 21.43
CA ALA A 154 -3.34 8.21 22.36
C ALA A 154 -4.82 7.80 22.43
N PRO A 155 -5.81 8.72 22.52
CA PRO A 155 -7.23 8.34 22.52
C PRO A 155 -7.64 7.56 21.26
N ARG A 156 -7.06 7.89 20.10
CA ARG A 156 -7.33 7.22 18.82
C ARG A 156 -6.66 5.85 18.73
N GLY A 157 -5.50 5.69 19.35
CA GLY A 157 -4.82 4.39 19.48
C GLY A 157 -5.60 3.42 20.38
N GLU A 158 -6.24 3.91 21.43
CA GLU A 158 -7.10 3.08 22.29
C GLU A 158 -8.32 2.51 21.55
N GLU A 159 -8.87 3.28 20.60
CA GLU A 159 -10.01 2.85 19.78
C GLU A 159 -9.61 1.92 18.63
N ASN A 160 -8.36 1.97 18.17
CA ASN A 160 -7.87 1.17 17.05
C ASN A 160 -6.45 0.63 17.27
N GLN A 161 -6.34 -0.69 17.40
CA GLN A 161 -5.09 -1.40 17.63
C GLN A 161 -4.02 -1.12 16.57
N SER A 162 -4.40 -0.96 15.29
CA SER A 162 -3.40 -0.68 14.24
C SER A 162 -2.77 0.71 14.41
N PHE A 163 -3.56 1.69 14.83
CA PHE A 163 -3.08 3.04 15.13
C PHE A 163 -2.19 3.05 16.36
N LEU A 164 -2.49 2.24 17.37
CA LEU A 164 -1.64 2.09 18.54
C LEU A 164 -0.25 1.56 18.17
N GLU A 165 -0.18 0.51 17.36
CA GLU A 165 1.10 -0.06 16.90
C GLU A 165 1.94 0.96 16.11
N GLU A 166 1.29 1.79 15.29
CA GLU A 166 1.93 2.87 14.54
C GLU A 166 2.41 4.02 15.43
N LEU A 167 1.61 4.38 16.44
CA LEU A 167 1.97 5.39 17.44
C LEU A 167 3.16 4.93 18.27
N GLU A 168 3.16 3.69 18.75
CA GLU A 168 4.26 3.10 19.52
C GLU A 168 5.59 3.15 18.75
N LYS A 169 5.57 2.79 17.46
CA LYS A 169 6.74 2.92 16.58
C LYS A 169 7.22 4.36 16.48
N THR A 170 6.28 5.31 16.34
CA THR A 170 6.63 6.73 16.18
C THR A 170 7.23 7.28 17.47
N VAL A 171 6.65 6.98 18.63
CA VAL A 171 7.15 7.42 19.94
C VAL A 171 8.46 6.71 20.29
N ALA A 172 8.69 5.49 19.82
CA ALA A 172 9.98 4.80 20.00
C ALA A 172 11.16 5.60 19.45
N LEU A 173 10.96 6.46 18.44
CA LEU A 173 12.01 7.37 17.94
C LEU A 173 12.58 8.27 19.05
N LEU A 174 11.78 8.65 20.04
CA LEU A 174 12.20 9.49 21.17
C LEU A 174 13.13 8.74 22.14
N ALA A 175 13.13 7.41 22.12
CA ALA A 175 13.96 6.60 23.02
C ALA A 175 15.42 6.42 22.52
N PHE A 176 15.73 6.84 21.29
CA PHE A 176 17.06 6.72 20.70
C PHE A 176 17.70 8.11 20.52
N GLU A 177 18.91 8.27 21.07
CA GLU A 177 19.71 9.49 20.88
C GLU A 177 20.27 9.59 19.44
N ASP A 178 20.54 8.45 18.79
CA ASP A 178 20.98 8.36 17.39
C ASP A 178 19.93 7.62 16.55
N VAL A 179 19.23 8.38 15.71
CA VAL A 179 18.20 7.89 14.78
C VAL A 179 18.76 6.86 13.79
N SER A 180 20.06 6.93 13.47
CA SER A 180 20.71 6.00 12.53
C SER A 180 20.73 4.56 13.05
N ASN A 181 20.68 4.39 14.38
CA ASN A 181 20.62 3.10 15.05
C ASN A 181 19.19 2.70 15.43
N CYS A 182 18.20 3.54 15.13
CA CYS A 182 16.81 3.28 15.44
C CYS A 182 16.22 2.31 14.40
N PRO A 183 15.58 1.19 14.82
CA PRO A 183 14.97 0.24 13.89
C PRO A 183 13.82 0.84 13.07
N VAL A 184 13.27 1.98 13.51
CA VAL A 184 12.18 2.71 12.86
C VAL A 184 12.65 4.09 12.34
N GLY A 185 13.95 4.31 12.22
CA GLY A 185 14.53 5.58 11.74
C GLY A 185 14.07 5.98 10.33
N GLU A 186 13.61 5.03 9.52
CA GLU A 186 13.02 5.26 8.19
C GLU A 186 11.79 6.18 8.24
N LEU A 187 11.08 6.26 9.38
CA LEU A 187 9.96 7.18 9.55
C LEU A 187 10.40 8.65 9.47
N LEU A 188 11.68 8.95 9.74
CA LEU A 188 12.24 10.28 9.56
C LEU A 188 12.73 10.55 8.14
N ASP A 189 12.68 9.58 7.23
CA ASP A 189 13.07 9.78 5.84
C ASP A 189 12.03 10.59 5.04
N ILE A 190 12.46 11.17 3.92
CA ILE A 190 11.56 11.89 3.01
C ILE A 190 10.51 10.97 2.37
N SER A 191 10.82 9.67 2.22
CA SER A 191 9.90 8.67 1.70
C SER A 191 8.61 8.56 2.53
N GLN A 192 8.69 8.71 3.86
CA GLN A 192 7.52 8.72 4.73
C GLN A 192 6.62 9.94 4.43
N ARG A 193 7.21 11.14 4.27
CA ARG A 193 6.46 12.34 3.84
C ARG A 193 5.80 12.15 2.47
N LEU A 194 6.51 11.55 1.51
CA LEU A 194 5.97 11.27 0.19
C LEU A 194 4.82 10.27 0.23
N LYS A 195 4.91 9.24 1.08
CA LYS A 195 3.86 8.25 1.32
C LYS A 195 2.61 8.92 1.88
N THR A 196 2.72 9.64 3.00
CA THR A 196 1.57 10.34 3.60
C THR A 196 0.97 11.36 2.64
N ALA A 197 1.80 12.12 1.91
CA ALA A 197 1.31 13.05 0.90
C ALA A 197 0.52 12.33 -0.21
N SER A 198 0.93 11.14 -0.63
CA SER A 198 0.22 10.33 -1.62
C SER A 198 -1.10 9.77 -1.08
N GLU A 199 -1.13 9.32 0.17
CA GLU A 199 -2.36 8.82 0.83
C GLU A 199 -3.38 9.94 1.01
N VAL A 200 -2.94 11.11 1.47
CA VAL A 200 -3.78 12.33 1.57
C VAL A 200 -4.33 12.71 0.21
N ASN A 201 -3.46 12.72 -0.80
CA ASN A 201 -3.85 13.03 -2.17
C ASN A 201 -4.92 12.07 -2.71
N ALA A 202 -4.74 10.77 -2.47
CA ALA A 202 -5.68 9.75 -2.91
C ALA A 202 -7.03 9.87 -2.20
N ALA A 203 -7.06 10.08 -0.89
CA ALA A 203 -8.33 10.17 -0.17
C ALA A 203 -9.10 11.45 -0.54
N ILE A 204 -8.42 12.58 -0.74
CA ILE A 204 -9.06 13.80 -1.26
C ILE A 204 -9.68 13.53 -2.63
N LEU A 205 -8.95 12.86 -3.54
CA LEU A 205 -9.51 12.45 -4.83
C LEU A 205 -10.74 11.57 -4.68
N THR A 206 -10.70 10.55 -3.81
CA THR A 206 -11.85 9.67 -3.56
C THR A 206 -13.06 10.44 -3.01
N SER A 207 -12.84 11.44 -2.16
CA SER A 207 -13.92 12.28 -1.63
C SER A 207 -14.53 13.22 -2.67
N GLN A 208 -13.72 13.71 -3.62
CA GLN A 208 -14.14 14.65 -4.67
C GLN A 208 -14.70 13.94 -5.92
N SER A 209 -14.24 12.72 -6.20
CA SER A 209 -14.79 11.88 -7.25
C SER A 209 -16.07 11.23 -6.72
N HIS A 210 -17.24 11.73 -7.10
CA HIS A 210 -18.48 11.00 -6.91
C HIS A 210 -18.39 9.66 -7.68
N GLU A 211 -18.07 8.57 -6.97
CA GLU A 211 -18.04 7.15 -7.36
C GLU A 211 -17.70 6.79 -8.82
N LYS A 212 -16.64 5.96 -8.96
CA LYS A 212 -16.29 5.04 -10.08
C LYS A 212 -15.15 5.48 -11.00
N ALA A 213 -13.93 5.38 -10.49
CA ALA A 213 -12.82 4.89 -11.31
C ALA A 213 -11.88 4.05 -10.45
N PRO A 214 -11.52 2.82 -10.86
CA PRO A 214 -10.46 2.09 -10.18
C PRO A 214 -9.14 2.89 -10.30
N PRO A 215 -8.34 3.00 -9.22
CA PRO A 215 -7.11 3.77 -9.27
C PRO A 215 -6.14 3.19 -10.32
N MET A 216 -5.38 4.09 -10.96
CA MET A 216 -4.33 3.75 -11.93
C MET A 216 -3.17 2.94 -11.32
N ILE A 217 -3.01 2.98 -9.99
CA ILE A 217 -1.90 2.32 -9.28
C ILE A 217 -1.86 0.81 -9.58
N PRO A 218 -2.96 0.04 -9.48
CA PRO A 218 -2.96 -1.36 -9.87
C PRO A 218 -2.52 -1.60 -11.33
N LEU A 219 -2.95 -0.77 -12.29
CA LEU A 219 -2.61 -0.98 -13.71
C LEU A 219 -1.14 -0.68 -14.00
N LEU A 220 -0.59 0.42 -13.48
CA LEU A 220 0.84 0.73 -13.63
C LEU A 220 1.72 -0.29 -12.90
N ALA A 221 1.32 -0.73 -11.70
CA ALA A 221 2.02 -1.78 -10.97
C ALA A 221 1.98 -3.13 -11.70
N THR A 222 0.89 -3.47 -12.38
CA THR A 222 0.84 -4.70 -13.21
C THR A 222 1.80 -4.64 -14.39
N ILE A 223 1.99 -3.46 -15.01
CA ILE A 223 2.91 -3.32 -16.15
C ILE A 223 4.37 -3.43 -15.67
N THR A 224 4.75 -2.77 -14.57
CA THR A 224 6.13 -2.82 -14.06
C THR A 224 6.49 -4.16 -13.41
N THR A 225 5.55 -4.85 -12.78
CA THR A 225 5.78 -6.20 -12.25
C THR A 225 5.86 -7.26 -13.35
N LEU A 226 5.22 -7.05 -14.50
CA LEU A 226 5.38 -7.91 -15.67
C LEU A 226 6.77 -7.77 -16.31
N ASP A 227 7.35 -6.57 -16.36
CA ASP A 227 8.72 -6.38 -16.86
C ASP A 227 9.77 -7.09 -15.99
N LEU A 228 9.64 -7.02 -14.66
CA LEU A 228 10.54 -7.73 -13.73
C LEU A 228 10.37 -9.26 -13.77
N ALA A 229 9.21 -9.77 -14.20
CA ALA A 229 8.94 -11.19 -14.34
C ALA A 229 9.46 -11.80 -15.66
N MET A 230 9.88 -10.97 -16.62
CA MET A 230 10.39 -11.42 -17.93
C MET A 230 11.93 -11.40 -18.06
N GLU A 231 12.65 -11.05 -17.00
CA GLU A 231 14.14 -11.06 -16.98
C GLU A 231 14.77 -12.38 -16.45
N TRP A 232 14.04 -13.49 -16.36
CA TRP A 232 14.60 -14.82 -16.03
C TRP A 232 14.20 -15.91 -17.03
#